data_AF-A0A8S4NEB7-F1
#
_entry.id   AF-A0A8S4NEB7-F1
#
_cell.length_a   1.000
_cell.length_b   1.000
_cell.length_c   1.000
_cell.angle_alpha   90.00
_cell.angle_beta   90.00
_cell.angle_gamma   90.00
#
_symmetry.space_group_name_H-M   'P 1'
#
loop_
_entity.id
_entity.type
_entity.pdbx_description
1 polymer ?
#
loop_
_entity_poly.entity_id
_entity_poly.type
_entity_poly.pdbx_seq_one_letter_code
_entity_poly.pdbx_strand_id
1 'polypeptide(L)'
;MASTTALSLMELTTSPSNGTSTCGGISDFNVVAFVVLIVFYIIILAIGVMAGKLVKVEGASDTDLQVLAGRNLGWIVGTMTIAGGGFLNGLAELVSTPGLGLVWSVVPVCAIFIGSGLGGSLFGAPLRKQECLTMLDPFVQRYGKIVATLLFLVSLISDVFWSASILRALGTSLSIIVGLEIWIAVVISGGFAIFYTVVGAMIAVAYTDVVELGIVIVGFCITIPFALQHKSVDVIASTDAYLGEINTINMWMWIDYALLYTFGPIPLPATMQRFLSAKTAKHAAVIGWVGGFIDLIIGAAAIGMGIIGLSADWSKTELCEDPVAMGQQAMMLPYVIYYLTPYAVSVVGLGALAAAVMSSVDSAVLSSSSMFTHNIFKTFYELSNRKR
;
A
#
# COMPACT_ATOMS: atom_id res chain seq x y z
N MET A 1 0.73 -10.54 26.43
CA MET A 1 2.13 -10.25 26.78
C MET A 1 2.41 -8.76 26.55
N ALA A 2 1.98 -7.90 27.46
CA ALA A 2 1.88 -6.46 27.21
C ALA A 2 2.61 -5.61 28.29
N SER A 3 3.70 -6.11 28.89
CA SER A 3 4.34 -5.38 30.00
C SER A 3 5.87 -5.32 29.95
N THR A 4 6.52 -5.73 28.85
CA THR A 4 7.99 -5.73 28.73
C THR A 4 8.52 -4.87 27.58
N THR A 5 7.67 -4.22 26.79
CA THR A 5 8.05 -3.43 25.61
C THR A 5 8.42 -1.98 25.89
N ALA A 6 8.24 -1.47 27.12
CA ALA A 6 8.51 -0.07 27.43
C ALA A 6 9.96 0.22 27.87
N LEU A 7 10.72 -0.79 28.31
CA LEU A 7 12.06 -0.59 28.86
C LEU A 7 13.22 -0.79 27.86
N SER A 8 12.94 -1.26 26.65
CA SER A 8 13.97 -1.44 25.59
C SER A 8 14.17 -0.20 24.71
N LEU A 9 13.40 0.88 24.93
CA LEU A 9 13.44 2.10 24.11
C LEU A 9 14.46 3.16 24.57
N MET A 10 15.21 2.92 25.65
CA MET A 10 16.11 3.92 26.24
C MET A 10 17.61 3.62 26.17
N GLU A 11 18.04 2.46 25.64
CA GLU A 11 19.46 2.06 25.61
C GLU A 11 20.16 2.21 24.24
N LEU A 12 19.51 2.77 23.22
CA LEU A 12 20.10 2.92 21.87
C LEU A 12 20.95 4.19 21.65
N THR A 13 21.46 4.83 22.70
CA THR A 13 22.28 6.05 22.59
C THR A 13 23.66 5.94 23.24
N THR A 14 24.44 4.90 22.94
CA THR A 14 25.89 4.93 23.17
C THR A 14 26.65 4.14 22.11
N SER A 15 27.20 4.85 21.13
CA SER A 15 28.27 4.33 20.27
C SER A 15 29.58 4.23 21.05
N PRO A 16 30.42 3.22 20.79
CA PRO A 16 31.85 3.45 20.71
C PRO A 16 32.36 3.12 19.30
N SER A 17 32.93 4.13 18.67
CA SER A 17 33.78 4.04 17.49
C SER A 17 35.03 3.20 17.77
N ASN A 18 35.24 2.11 17.02
CA ASN A 18 36.51 1.73 16.40
C ASN A 18 36.46 0.27 15.91
N GLY A 19 36.81 0.07 14.64
CA GLY A 19 37.15 -1.25 14.09
C GLY A 19 36.32 -1.57 12.85
N THR A 20 37.02 -1.78 11.74
CA THR A 20 36.55 -2.35 10.48
C THR A 20 35.46 -3.42 10.66
N SER A 21 34.20 -3.05 10.47
CA SER A 21 33.09 -4.00 10.36
C SER A 21 32.65 -4.05 8.90
N THR A 22 33.01 -5.12 8.20
CA THR A 22 32.53 -5.49 6.86
C THR A 22 31.05 -5.90 6.84
N CYS A 23 30.30 -5.52 7.87
CA CYS A 23 28.89 -5.85 8.10
C CYS A 23 28.14 -4.54 8.27
N GLY A 24 27.21 -4.29 7.35
CA GLY A 24 26.58 -3.01 7.10
C GLY A 24 25.66 -2.59 8.25
N GLY A 25 26.12 -1.61 9.03
CA GLY A 25 25.22 -0.61 9.60
C GLY A 25 24.70 0.29 8.48
N ILE A 26 23.53 0.93 8.71
CA ILE A 26 22.86 1.86 7.80
C ILE A 26 23.88 2.67 6.98
N SER A 27 23.78 2.58 5.66
CA SER A 27 24.70 3.19 4.70
C SER A 27 24.91 4.68 4.97
N ASP A 28 26.14 5.16 4.73
CA ASP A 28 26.42 6.60 4.61
C ASP A 28 25.41 7.28 3.67
N PHE A 29 25.13 8.57 3.92
CA PHE A 29 24.11 9.31 3.18
C PHE A 29 24.32 9.24 1.66
N ASN A 30 23.43 8.53 0.97
CA ASN A 30 23.56 8.29 -0.45
C ASN A 30 22.89 9.41 -1.26
N VAL A 31 23.71 10.39 -1.66
CA VAL A 31 23.28 11.57 -2.41
C VAL A 31 22.62 11.19 -3.74
N VAL A 32 23.11 10.15 -4.43
CA VAL A 32 22.57 9.75 -5.73
C VAL A 32 21.16 9.18 -5.57
N ALA A 33 20.97 8.26 -4.62
CA ALA A 33 19.65 7.71 -4.32
C ALA A 33 18.67 8.80 -3.87
N PHE A 34 19.11 9.75 -3.06
CA PHE A 34 18.30 10.88 -2.62
C PHE A 34 17.83 11.76 -3.79
N VAL A 35 18.73 12.10 -4.71
CA VAL A 35 18.39 12.90 -5.89
C VAL A 35 17.41 12.16 -6.79
N VAL A 36 17.62 10.86 -7.04
CA VAL A 36 16.71 10.05 -7.85
C VAL A 36 15.31 10.00 -7.23
N LEU A 37 15.23 9.86 -5.91
CA LEU A 37 13.97 9.86 -5.18
C LEU A 37 13.23 11.20 -5.28
N ILE A 38 13.93 12.32 -5.11
CA ILE A 38 13.34 13.65 -5.26
C ILE A 38 12.84 13.84 -6.70
N VAL A 39 13.64 13.46 -7.69
CA VAL A 39 13.25 13.54 -9.10
C VAL A 39 11.99 12.70 -9.36
N PHE A 40 11.94 11.49 -8.81
CA PHE A 40 10.79 10.61 -8.89
C PHE A 40 9.52 11.25 -8.30
N TYR A 41 9.59 11.82 -7.08
CA TYR A 41 8.46 12.53 -6.47
C TYR A 41 8.03 13.76 -7.27
N ILE A 42 8.99 14.52 -7.83
CA ILE A 42 8.68 15.66 -8.68
C ILE A 42 7.98 15.22 -9.97
N ILE A 43 8.38 14.10 -10.58
CA ILE A 43 7.74 13.56 -11.78
C ILE A 43 6.30 13.16 -11.49
N ILE A 44 6.05 12.42 -10.40
CA ILE A 44 4.69 12.04 -10.00
C ILE A 44 3.84 13.28 -9.75
N LEU A 45 4.37 14.25 -9.01
CA LEU A 45 3.70 15.52 -8.73
C LEU A 45 3.37 16.26 -10.04
N ALA A 46 4.32 16.35 -10.97
CA ALA A 46 4.12 17.00 -12.26
C ALA A 46 3.01 16.32 -13.07
N ILE A 47 3.01 14.97 -13.12
CA ILE A 47 1.97 14.19 -13.79
C ILE A 47 0.61 14.43 -13.14
N GLY A 48 0.53 14.41 -11.81
CA GLY A 48 -0.70 14.68 -11.08
C GLY A 48 -1.25 16.08 -11.35
N VAL A 49 -0.41 17.11 -11.28
CA VAL A 49 -0.80 18.50 -11.58
C VAL A 49 -1.23 18.66 -13.04
N MET A 50 -0.54 18.02 -13.98
CA MET A 50 -0.90 18.06 -15.40
C MET A 50 -2.25 17.36 -15.64
N ALA A 51 -2.45 16.17 -15.08
CA ALA A 51 -3.70 15.42 -15.22
C ALA A 51 -4.89 16.21 -14.63
N GLY A 52 -4.72 16.81 -13.44
CA GLY A 52 -5.76 17.63 -12.81
C GLY A 52 -6.12 18.91 -13.59
N LYS A 53 -5.17 19.49 -14.34
CA LYS A 53 -5.43 20.69 -15.17
C LYS A 53 -5.97 20.37 -16.57
N LEU A 54 -5.56 19.25 -17.15
CA LEU A 54 -5.85 18.90 -18.55
C LEU A 54 -7.16 18.14 -18.71
N VAL A 55 -7.57 17.36 -17.70
CA VAL A 55 -8.80 16.56 -17.76
C VAL A 55 -9.95 17.39 -17.19
N LYS A 56 -10.55 18.23 -18.04
CA LYS A 56 -11.82 18.88 -17.73
C LYS A 56 -12.97 17.96 -18.16
N VAL A 57 -13.76 17.49 -17.20
CA VAL A 57 -15.02 16.80 -17.51
C VAL A 57 -16.12 17.86 -17.57
N GLU A 58 -16.52 18.23 -18.78
CA GLU A 58 -17.61 19.19 -19.00
C GLU A 58 -18.93 18.65 -18.45
N GLY A 59 -19.63 19.44 -17.64
CA GLY A 59 -20.97 19.11 -17.12
C GLY A 59 -21.03 18.37 -15.78
N ALA A 60 -19.89 18.06 -15.14
CA ALA A 60 -19.86 17.49 -13.80
C ALA A 60 -19.83 18.58 -12.71
N SER A 61 -20.45 18.34 -11.55
CA SER A 61 -20.37 19.25 -10.41
C SER A 61 -18.94 19.31 -9.86
N ASP A 62 -18.52 20.44 -9.27
CA ASP A 62 -17.17 20.58 -8.68
C ASP A 62 -16.89 19.48 -7.65
N THR A 63 -17.92 19.08 -6.88
CA THR A 63 -17.83 17.96 -5.92
C THR A 63 -17.65 16.61 -6.61
N ASP A 64 -18.38 16.33 -7.69
CA ASP A 64 -18.22 15.09 -8.47
C ASP A 64 -16.86 15.01 -9.16
N LEU A 65 -16.34 16.14 -9.63
CA LEU A 65 -15.00 16.24 -10.20
C LEU A 65 -13.93 15.94 -9.16
N GLN A 66 -14.03 16.55 -7.98
CA GLN A 66 -13.05 16.39 -6.90
C GLN A 66 -13.08 15.01 -6.26
N VAL A 67 -14.27 14.45 -6.03
CA VAL A 67 -14.44 13.18 -5.30
C VAL A 67 -14.49 11.98 -6.24
N LEU A 68 -15.09 12.09 -7.42
CA LEU A 68 -15.37 10.95 -8.30
C LEU A 68 -14.81 11.09 -9.72
N ALA A 69 -13.93 12.06 -9.97
CA ALA A 69 -13.39 12.32 -11.30
C ALA A 69 -14.49 12.51 -12.38
N GLY A 70 -15.63 13.11 -12.00
CA GLY A 70 -16.78 13.29 -12.88
C GLY A 70 -17.43 11.98 -13.34
N ARG A 71 -17.20 10.87 -12.62
CA ARG A 71 -17.70 9.52 -12.92
C ARG A 71 -17.38 9.06 -14.35
N ASN A 72 -16.28 9.55 -14.91
CA ASN A 72 -15.89 9.28 -16.28
C ASN A 72 -14.57 8.49 -16.36
N LEU A 73 -14.22 7.76 -15.30
CA LEU A 73 -13.00 6.97 -15.28
C LEU A 73 -13.13 5.79 -16.24
N GLY A 74 -12.18 5.68 -17.18
CA GLY A 74 -12.08 4.54 -18.08
C GLY A 74 -11.80 3.25 -17.30
N TRP A 75 -12.21 2.10 -17.83
CA TRP A 75 -12.03 0.82 -17.13
C TRP A 75 -10.54 0.51 -16.88
N ILE A 76 -9.63 0.85 -17.80
CA ILE A 76 -8.18 0.64 -17.65
C ILE A 76 -7.62 1.46 -16.48
N VAL A 77 -7.94 2.76 -16.44
CA VAL A 77 -7.48 3.64 -15.35
C VAL A 77 -8.06 3.10 -14.03
N GLY A 78 -9.36 2.77 -13.99
CA GLY A 78 -9.98 2.20 -12.80
C GLY A 78 -9.34 0.90 -12.32
N THR A 79 -9.01 -0.03 -13.22
CA THR A 79 -8.38 -1.30 -12.83
C THR A 79 -6.98 -1.10 -12.25
N MET A 80 -6.18 -0.22 -12.85
CA MET A 80 -4.84 0.06 -12.37
C MET A 80 -4.87 0.81 -11.03
N THR A 81 -5.87 1.67 -10.83
CA THR A 81 -6.01 2.41 -9.56
C THR A 81 -6.44 1.52 -8.40
N ILE A 82 -7.23 0.46 -8.65
CA ILE A 82 -7.62 -0.49 -7.60
C ILE A 82 -6.42 -1.32 -7.15
N ALA A 83 -5.53 -1.65 -8.08
CA ALA A 83 -4.37 -2.46 -7.79
C ALA A 83 -3.39 -1.66 -6.91
N GLY A 84 -3.25 -2.08 -5.65
CA GLY A 84 -2.52 -1.36 -4.62
C GLY A 84 -1.15 -1.97 -4.31
N GLY A 85 -0.26 -1.18 -3.74
CA GLY A 85 1.07 -1.64 -3.34
C GLY A 85 1.31 -1.75 -1.84
N GLY A 86 0.41 -1.21 -1.00
CA GLY A 86 0.59 -1.14 0.45
C GLY A 86 0.76 -2.50 1.14
N PHE A 87 0.25 -3.59 0.54
CA PHE A 87 0.31 -4.93 1.12
C PHE A 87 1.60 -5.71 0.79
N LEU A 88 2.44 -5.21 -0.14
CA LEU A 88 3.60 -5.96 -0.65
C LEU A 88 4.64 -6.29 0.43
N ASN A 89 4.93 -5.32 1.30
CA ASN A 89 5.85 -5.53 2.44
C ASN A 89 5.30 -6.57 3.42
N GLY A 90 4.01 -6.50 3.73
CA GLY A 90 3.36 -7.46 4.63
C GLY A 90 3.33 -8.89 4.08
N LEU A 91 3.18 -9.06 2.75
CA LEU A 91 3.26 -10.38 2.14
C LEU A 91 4.65 -11.00 2.24
N ALA A 92 5.69 -10.21 1.97
CA ALA A 92 7.06 -10.69 2.12
C ALA A 92 7.37 -11.03 3.58
N GLU A 93 6.91 -10.20 4.53
CA GLU A 93 7.04 -10.47 5.97
C GLU A 93 6.34 -11.78 6.38
N LEU A 94 5.11 -12.02 5.91
CA LEU A 94 4.36 -13.24 6.22
C LEU A 94 5.07 -14.49 5.72
N VAL A 95 5.62 -14.46 4.50
CA VAL A 95 6.39 -15.58 3.96
C VAL A 95 7.64 -15.82 4.80
N SER A 96 8.33 -14.76 5.18
CA SER A 96 9.62 -14.84 5.88
C SER A 96 9.50 -15.08 7.38
N THR A 97 8.29 -15.09 7.92
CA THR A 97 8.05 -15.35 9.33
C THR A 97 8.05 -16.86 9.60
N PRO A 98 8.87 -17.35 10.55
CA PRO A 98 8.92 -18.77 10.90
C PRO A 98 7.55 -19.35 11.24
N GLY A 99 7.19 -20.46 10.61
CA GLY A 99 5.92 -21.15 10.82
C GLY A 99 4.73 -20.66 9.99
N LEU A 100 4.80 -19.45 9.41
CA LEU A 100 3.76 -18.93 8.51
C LEU A 100 4.05 -19.33 7.05
N GLY A 101 5.19 -18.92 6.49
CA GLY A 101 5.58 -19.34 5.14
C GLY A 101 4.54 -19.04 4.04
N LEU A 102 4.62 -19.83 2.96
CA LEU A 102 3.83 -19.68 1.75
C LEU A 102 2.34 -19.86 2.02
N VAL A 103 1.98 -20.88 2.79
CA VAL A 103 0.59 -21.25 3.06
C VAL A 103 -0.21 -20.13 3.72
N TRP A 104 0.44 -19.29 4.52
CA TRP A 104 -0.20 -18.14 5.17
C TRP A 104 -0.19 -16.88 4.29
N SER A 105 0.77 -16.74 3.38
CA SER A 105 0.87 -15.59 2.46
C SER A 105 -0.06 -15.66 1.25
N VAL A 106 -0.36 -16.87 0.75
CA VAL A 106 -1.25 -17.07 -0.41
C VAL A 106 -2.69 -16.68 -0.10
N VAL A 107 -3.12 -16.86 1.16
CA VAL A 107 -4.47 -16.53 1.59
C VAL A 107 -4.81 -15.06 1.42
N PRO A 108 -4.07 -14.09 2.01
CA PRO A 108 -4.32 -12.67 1.80
C PRO A 108 -4.40 -12.29 0.32
N VAL A 109 -3.49 -12.80 -0.51
CA VAL A 109 -3.44 -12.46 -1.95
C VAL A 109 -4.69 -12.94 -2.69
N CYS A 110 -5.07 -14.20 -2.51
CA CYS A 110 -6.28 -14.76 -3.10
C CYS A 110 -7.55 -14.11 -2.53
N ALA A 111 -7.56 -13.81 -1.24
CA ALA A 111 -8.67 -13.18 -0.55
C ALA A 111 -8.89 -11.74 -1.03
N ILE A 112 -7.82 -10.96 -1.25
CA ILE A 112 -7.89 -9.61 -1.83
C ILE A 112 -8.46 -9.66 -3.25
N PHE A 113 -8.02 -10.61 -4.08
CA PHE A 113 -8.60 -10.80 -5.43
C PHE A 113 -10.12 -11.03 -5.37
N ILE A 114 -10.56 -11.96 -4.54
CA ILE A 114 -11.99 -12.27 -4.36
C ILE A 114 -12.72 -11.06 -3.77
N GLY A 115 -12.15 -10.41 -2.76
CA GLY A 115 -12.70 -9.25 -2.07
C GLY A 115 -12.91 -8.04 -2.99
N SER A 116 -11.92 -7.72 -3.83
CA SER A 116 -12.01 -6.66 -4.84
C SER A 116 -13.05 -6.99 -5.92
N GLY A 117 -13.10 -8.24 -6.40
CA GLY A 117 -14.09 -8.70 -7.37
C GLY A 117 -15.53 -8.67 -6.84
N LEU A 118 -15.74 -9.21 -5.64
CA LEU A 118 -17.04 -9.20 -4.95
C LEU A 118 -17.44 -7.78 -4.55
N GLY A 119 -16.50 -6.97 -4.05
CA GLY A 119 -16.71 -5.57 -3.71
C GLY A 119 -17.22 -4.77 -4.91
N GLY A 120 -16.56 -4.89 -6.06
CA GLY A 120 -16.98 -4.19 -7.29
C GLY A 120 -18.33 -4.66 -7.83
N SER A 121 -18.64 -5.96 -7.73
CA SER A 121 -19.86 -6.54 -8.31
C SER A 121 -21.10 -6.47 -7.39
N LEU A 122 -20.95 -6.77 -6.10
CA LEU A 122 -22.06 -6.81 -5.14
C LEU A 122 -22.36 -5.46 -4.50
N PHE A 123 -21.35 -4.60 -4.33
CA PHE A 123 -21.53 -3.31 -3.65
C PHE A 123 -21.29 -2.14 -4.61
N GLY A 124 -20.14 -2.10 -5.28
CA GLY A 124 -19.76 -1.02 -6.20
C GLY A 124 -20.77 -0.82 -7.33
N ALA A 125 -21.17 -1.89 -8.01
CA ALA A 125 -22.12 -1.80 -9.13
C ALA A 125 -23.52 -1.31 -8.70
N PRO A 126 -24.16 -1.83 -7.62
CA PRO A 126 -25.41 -1.27 -7.12
C PRO A 126 -25.31 0.18 -6.64
N LEU A 127 -24.27 0.51 -5.87
CA LEU A 127 -24.07 1.88 -5.38
C LEU A 127 -23.87 2.87 -6.54
N ARG A 128 -23.16 2.43 -7.59
CA ARG A 128 -22.97 3.24 -8.81
C ARG A 128 -24.28 3.47 -9.56
N LYS A 129 -25.21 2.50 -9.58
CA LYS A 129 -26.55 2.66 -10.17
C LYS A 129 -27.42 3.67 -9.41
N GLN A 130 -27.22 3.75 -8.09
CA GLN A 130 -27.93 4.71 -7.22
C GLN A 130 -27.29 6.11 -7.22
N GLU A 131 -26.22 6.31 -7.99
CA GLU A 131 -25.52 7.59 -8.10
C GLU A 131 -25.07 8.13 -6.73
N CYS A 132 -24.66 7.24 -5.83
CA CYS A 132 -24.06 7.61 -4.55
C CYS A 132 -22.71 8.31 -4.75
N LEU A 133 -22.39 9.22 -3.84
CA LEU A 133 -21.11 9.92 -3.72
C LEU A 133 -20.15 9.16 -2.81
N THR A 134 -20.67 8.59 -1.71
CA THR A 134 -19.87 7.81 -0.76
C THR A 134 -20.53 6.47 -0.45
N MET A 135 -19.78 5.53 0.12
CA MET A 135 -20.35 4.25 0.55
C MET A 135 -21.38 4.40 1.67
N LEU A 136 -21.37 5.52 2.40
CA LEU A 136 -22.25 5.76 3.55
C LEU A 136 -23.61 6.33 3.16
N ASP A 137 -23.79 6.78 1.92
CA ASP A 137 -25.03 7.41 1.48
C ASP A 137 -26.28 6.53 1.69
N PRO A 138 -26.26 5.21 1.39
CA PRO A 138 -27.41 4.34 1.70
C PRO A 138 -27.69 4.22 3.20
N PHE A 139 -26.66 4.29 4.03
CA PHE A 139 -26.81 4.26 5.49
C PHE A 139 -27.40 5.56 6.02
N VAL A 140 -27.03 6.71 5.43
CA VAL A 140 -27.66 8.00 5.73
C VAL A 140 -29.15 7.97 5.38
N GLN A 141 -29.50 7.42 4.21
CA GLN A 141 -30.89 7.33 3.75
C GLN A 141 -31.74 6.42 4.65
N ARG A 142 -31.18 5.29 5.12
CA ARG A 142 -31.92 4.28 5.89
C ARG A 142 -31.93 4.51 7.40
N TYR A 143 -30.79 4.92 7.97
CA TYR A 143 -30.58 5.02 9.44
C TYR A 143 -30.38 6.46 9.92
N GLY A 144 -30.34 7.42 9.01
CA GLY A 144 -30.13 8.83 9.32
C GLY A 144 -28.66 9.21 9.48
N LYS A 145 -28.44 10.52 9.60
CA LYS A 145 -27.13 11.17 9.60
C LYS A 145 -26.23 10.80 10.79
N ILE A 146 -26.82 10.49 11.95
CA ILE A 146 -26.08 10.17 13.19
C ILE A 146 -25.34 8.82 13.05
N VAL A 147 -26.04 7.77 12.61
CA VAL A 147 -25.46 6.44 12.45
C VAL A 147 -24.34 6.46 11.39
N ALA A 148 -24.56 7.15 10.27
CA ALA A 148 -23.53 7.32 9.25
C ALA A 148 -22.28 8.03 9.78
N THR A 149 -22.44 9.04 10.65
CA THR A 149 -21.31 9.75 11.27
C THR A 149 -20.49 8.83 12.18
N LEU A 150 -21.15 7.96 12.96
CA LEU A 150 -20.48 6.98 13.81
C LEU A 150 -19.71 5.94 12.97
N LEU A 151 -20.33 5.43 11.90
CA LEU A 151 -19.69 4.49 10.97
C LEU A 151 -18.47 5.13 10.28
N PHE A 152 -18.58 6.40 9.88
CA PHE A 152 -17.45 7.14 9.33
C PHE A 152 -16.29 7.25 10.33
N LEU A 153 -16.56 7.55 11.61
CA LEU A 153 -15.50 7.71 12.61
C LEU A 153 -14.67 6.42 12.78
N VAL A 154 -15.34 5.26 12.80
CA VAL A 154 -14.66 3.96 12.85
C VAL A 154 -13.82 3.73 11.59
N SER A 155 -14.37 4.04 10.42
CA SER A 155 -13.65 3.94 9.15
C SER A 155 -12.42 4.86 9.09
N LEU A 156 -12.54 6.09 9.59
CA LEU A 156 -11.45 7.06 9.62
C LEU A 156 -10.29 6.58 10.51
N ILE A 157 -10.60 6.02 11.69
CA ILE A 157 -9.59 5.46 12.58
C ILE A 157 -8.86 4.30 11.90
N SER A 158 -9.58 3.44 11.19
CA SER A 158 -8.99 2.36 10.39
C SER A 158 -8.04 2.88 9.30
N ASP A 159 -8.47 3.89 8.53
CA ASP A 159 -7.65 4.50 7.47
C ASP A 159 -6.39 5.16 8.05
N VAL A 160 -6.45 5.76 9.25
CA VAL A 160 -5.29 6.35 9.93
C VAL A 160 -4.27 5.28 10.32
N PHE A 161 -4.71 4.17 10.91
CA PHE A 161 -3.80 3.07 11.27
C PHE A 161 -3.18 2.40 10.04
N TRP A 162 -3.98 2.22 8.98
CA TRP A 162 -3.53 1.69 7.70
C TRP A 162 -2.51 2.61 7.03
N SER A 163 -2.78 3.92 6.98
CA SER A 163 -1.84 4.90 6.41
C SER A 163 -0.54 4.94 7.21
N ALA A 164 -0.61 4.86 8.55
CA ALA A 164 0.57 4.85 9.41
C ALA A 164 1.44 3.60 9.22
N SER A 165 0.85 2.41 9.07
CA SER A 165 1.61 1.18 8.83
C SER A 165 2.32 1.21 7.48
N ILE A 166 1.62 1.67 6.44
CA ILE A 166 2.16 1.79 5.08
C ILE A 166 3.25 2.87 5.00
N LEU A 167 3.04 4.05 5.60
CA LEU A 167 4.06 5.10 5.65
C LEU A 167 5.31 4.66 6.40
N ARG A 168 5.17 3.88 7.47
CA ARG A 168 6.33 3.29 8.15
C ARG A 168 7.11 2.37 7.22
N ALA A 169 6.41 1.54 6.45
CA ALA A 169 7.04 0.62 5.50
C ALA A 169 7.71 1.35 4.31
N LEU A 170 7.18 2.52 3.92
CA LEU A 170 7.85 3.44 3.01
C LEU A 170 9.14 3.98 3.63
N GLY A 171 9.03 4.52 4.84
CA GLY A 171 10.13 5.14 5.56
C GLY A 171 11.29 4.19 5.78
N THR A 172 11.04 2.90 6.06
CA THR A 172 12.09 1.89 6.17
C THR A 172 12.81 1.68 4.85
N SER A 173 12.06 1.53 3.75
CA SER A 173 12.61 1.33 2.40
C SER A 173 13.50 2.50 1.97
N LEU A 174 13.08 3.72 2.29
CA LEU A 174 13.85 4.94 2.01
C LEU A 174 15.04 5.13 2.95
N SER A 175 14.90 4.75 4.21
CA SER A 175 15.99 4.77 5.18
C SER A 175 17.14 3.86 4.75
N ILE A 176 16.82 2.66 4.24
CA ILE A 176 17.81 1.68 3.77
C ILE A 176 18.59 2.19 2.56
N ILE A 177 17.93 2.86 1.60
CA ILE A 177 18.60 3.31 0.37
C ILE A 177 19.33 4.64 0.51
N VAL A 178 18.77 5.58 1.27
CA VAL A 178 19.33 6.94 1.42
C VAL A 178 20.26 7.04 2.62
N GLY A 179 20.09 6.20 3.64
CA GLY A 179 20.77 6.37 4.94
C GLY A 179 20.11 7.45 5.81
N LEU A 180 18.84 7.78 5.58
CA LEU A 180 18.08 8.74 6.38
C LEU A 180 17.51 8.09 7.64
N GLU A 181 17.35 8.87 8.70
CA GLU A 181 16.57 8.43 9.86
C GLU A 181 15.11 8.17 9.43
N ILE A 182 14.54 7.05 9.88
CA ILE A 182 13.20 6.59 9.49
C ILE A 182 12.13 7.67 9.69
N TRP A 183 12.17 8.41 10.81
CA TRP A 183 11.20 9.46 11.10
C TRP A 183 11.23 10.59 10.08
N ILE A 184 12.43 11.00 9.65
CA ILE A 184 12.61 12.03 8.62
C ILE A 184 12.07 11.52 7.28
N ALA A 185 12.39 10.28 6.91
CA ALA A 185 11.89 9.66 5.69
C ALA A 185 10.36 9.57 5.65
N VAL A 186 9.73 9.18 6.77
CA VAL A 186 8.27 9.14 6.91
C VAL A 186 7.65 10.53 6.76
N VAL A 187 8.18 11.54 7.46
CA VAL A 187 7.63 12.91 7.43
C VAL A 187 7.75 13.53 6.04
N ILE A 188 8.90 13.37 5.37
CA ILE A 188 9.09 13.88 4.00
C ILE A 188 8.10 13.21 3.06
N SER A 189 8.03 11.87 3.09
CA SER A 189 7.17 11.12 2.16
C SER A 189 5.69 11.39 2.38
N GLY A 190 5.25 11.43 3.65
CA GLY A 190 3.87 11.79 4.00
C GLY A 190 3.54 13.23 3.59
N GLY A 191 4.47 14.17 3.77
CA GLY A 191 4.31 15.56 3.33
C GLY A 191 4.13 15.66 1.81
N PHE A 192 4.94 14.96 1.02
CA PHE A 192 4.78 14.89 -0.42
C PHE A 192 3.44 14.26 -0.82
N ALA A 193 3.08 13.12 -0.21
CA ALA A 193 1.82 12.43 -0.46
C ALA A 193 0.60 13.35 -0.24
N ILE A 194 0.56 14.05 0.90
CA ILE A 194 -0.51 14.99 1.22
C ILE A 194 -0.52 16.15 0.21
N PHE A 195 0.64 16.72 -0.12
CA PHE A 195 0.72 17.90 -0.99
C PHE A 195 0.13 17.64 -2.38
N TYR A 196 0.54 16.56 -3.07
CA TYR A 196 0.02 16.31 -4.41
C TYR A 196 -1.45 15.87 -4.39
N THR A 197 -1.88 15.14 -3.35
CA THR A 197 -3.28 14.72 -3.18
C THR A 197 -4.20 15.94 -3.09
N VAL A 198 -3.80 16.96 -2.32
CA VAL A 198 -4.55 18.21 -2.15
C VAL A 198 -4.64 18.99 -3.47
N VAL A 199 -3.56 19.03 -4.25
CA VAL A 199 -3.52 19.80 -5.51
C VAL A 199 -4.29 19.11 -6.64
N GLY A 200 -4.30 17.78 -6.66
CA GLY A 200 -4.71 17.01 -7.82
C GLY A 200 -6.13 16.42 -7.80
N ALA A 201 -6.71 16.21 -6.60
CA ALA A 201 -7.99 15.52 -6.41
C ALA A 201 -8.06 14.12 -7.08
N MET A 202 -9.26 13.53 -7.22
CA MET A 202 -9.43 12.14 -7.70
C MET A 202 -8.82 11.87 -9.09
N ILE A 203 -8.86 12.84 -10.01
CA ILE A 203 -8.31 12.64 -11.36
C ILE A 203 -6.80 12.51 -11.30
N ALA A 204 -6.10 13.42 -10.63
CA ALA A 204 -4.65 13.34 -10.55
C ALA A 204 -4.20 12.04 -9.89
N VAL A 205 -4.80 11.69 -8.75
CA VAL A 205 -4.56 10.43 -8.02
C VAL A 205 -4.74 9.24 -8.96
N ALA A 206 -5.84 9.21 -9.72
CA ALA A 206 -6.11 8.10 -10.62
C ALA A 206 -5.07 7.95 -11.75
N TYR A 207 -4.50 9.05 -12.25
CA TYR A 207 -3.48 9.00 -13.29
C TYR A 207 -2.08 8.73 -12.72
N THR A 208 -1.76 9.22 -11.51
CA THR A 208 -0.51 8.89 -10.82
C THR A 208 -0.46 7.42 -10.48
N ASP A 209 -1.55 6.84 -9.98
CA ASP A 209 -1.66 5.40 -9.70
C ASP A 209 -1.31 4.54 -10.92
N VAL A 210 -1.79 4.91 -12.12
CA VAL A 210 -1.52 4.15 -13.35
C VAL A 210 -0.02 4.14 -13.65
N VAL A 211 0.64 5.28 -13.47
CA VAL A 211 2.08 5.43 -13.71
C VAL A 211 2.85 4.66 -12.64
N GLU A 212 2.48 4.81 -11.37
CA GLU A 212 3.12 4.14 -10.23
C GLU A 212 2.99 2.63 -10.35
N LEU A 213 1.83 2.10 -10.71
CA LEU A 213 1.64 0.67 -10.94
C LEU A 213 2.48 0.16 -12.13
N GLY A 214 2.59 0.96 -13.20
CA GLY A 214 3.49 0.64 -14.31
C GLY A 214 4.95 0.54 -13.85
N ILE A 215 5.39 1.46 -12.98
CA ILE A 215 6.73 1.45 -12.39
C ILE A 215 6.90 0.24 -11.46
N VAL A 216 5.87 -0.15 -10.69
CA VAL A 216 5.87 -1.36 -9.86
C VAL A 216 6.08 -2.62 -10.69
N ILE A 217 5.29 -2.79 -11.75
CA ILE A 217 5.37 -3.95 -12.62
C ILE A 217 6.77 -4.05 -13.24
N VAL A 218 7.27 -2.95 -13.82
CA VAL A 218 8.61 -2.92 -14.44
C VAL A 218 9.70 -3.14 -13.40
N GLY A 219 9.60 -2.48 -12.24
CA GLY A 219 10.55 -2.59 -11.15
C GLY A 219 10.68 -4.02 -10.65
N PHE A 220 9.57 -4.71 -10.42
CA PHE A 220 9.57 -6.09 -9.95
C PHE A 220 10.04 -7.07 -11.03
N CYS A 221 9.67 -6.84 -12.30
CA CYS A 221 10.19 -7.63 -13.43
C CYS A 221 11.72 -7.55 -13.56
N ILE A 222 12.33 -6.43 -13.18
CA ILE A 222 13.78 -6.27 -13.20
C ILE A 222 14.40 -6.84 -11.91
N THR A 223 13.87 -6.52 -10.73
CA THR A 223 14.51 -6.92 -9.47
C THR A 223 14.52 -8.42 -9.24
N ILE A 224 13.43 -9.13 -9.56
CA ILE A 224 13.28 -10.55 -9.26
C ILE A 224 14.36 -11.42 -9.95
N PRO A 225 14.59 -11.30 -11.28
CA PRO A 225 15.66 -12.06 -11.93
C PRO A 225 17.05 -11.78 -11.38
N PHE A 226 17.37 -10.52 -11.05
CA PHE A 226 18.66 -10.16 -10.47
C PHE A 226 18.83 -10.74 -9.08
N ALA A 227 17.79 -10.71 -8.25
CA ALA A 227 17.80 -11.31 -6.92
C ALA A 227 17.98 -12.83 -6.97
N LEU A 228 17.34 -13.52 -7.92
CA LEU A 228 17.49 -14.96 -8.12
C LEU A 228 18.88 -15.39 -8.60
N GLN A 229 19.58 -14.52 -9.35
CA GLN A 229 20.92 -14.81 -9.88
C GLN A 229 22.03 -14.52 -8.86
N HIS A 230 21.69 -13.98 -7.69
CA HIS A 230 22.67 -13.65 -6.67
C HIS A 230 23.31 -14.92 -6.08
N LYS A 231 24.64 -14.93 -5.92
CA LYS A 231 25.41 -16.13 -5.52
C LYS A 231 25.05 -16.68 -4.13
N SER A 232 24.46 -15.84 -3.28
CA SER A 232 24.05 -16.20 -1.92
C SER A 232 22.66 -16.84 -1.85
N VAL A 233 21.92 -16.92 -2.96
CA VAL A 233 20.55 -17.43 -3.00
C VAL A 233 20.54 -18.85 -3.56
N ASP A 234 19.99 -19.79 -2.79
CA ASP A 234 19.69 -21.15 -3.26
C ASP A 234 18.27 -21.55 -2.87
N VAL A 235 17.32 -21.29 -3.79
CA VAL A 235 15.88 -21.51 -3.57
C VAL A 235 15.51 -23.00 -3.51
N ILE A 236 16.30 -23.87 -4.14
CA ILE A 236 15.97 -25.30 -4.24
C ILE A 236 16.30 -26.01 -2.92
N ALA A 237 17.37 -25.58 -2.25
CA ALA A 237 17.80 -26.14 -0.96
C ALA A 237 16.85 -25.81 0.21
N SER A 238 15.99 -24.80 0.08
CA SER A 238 15.16 -24.24 1.16
C SER A 238 13.67 -24.61 1.09
N THR A 239 13.28 -25.60 0.28
CA THR A 239 11.87 -25.96 0.01
C THR A 239 11.05 -26.18 1.28
N ASP A 240 11.59 -26.88 2.28
CA ASP A 240 10.90 -27.14 3.55
C ASP A 240 10.78 -25.89 4.43
N ALA A 241 11.66 -24.90 4.25
CA ALA A 241 11.72 -23.72 5.09
C ALA A 241 10.65 -22.67 4.74
N TYR A 242 10.23 -22.59 3.47
CA TYR A 242 9.28 -21.56 3.04
C TYR A 242 7.83 -22.05 2.87
N LEU A 243 7.54 -23.37 2.92
CA LEU A 243 6.17 -23.87 2.75
C LEU A 243 5.24 -23.43 3.88
N GLY A 244 5.71 -23.49 5.13
CA GLY A 244 4.93 -23.21 6.33
C GLY A 244 3.98 -24.35 6.72
N GLU A 245 3.47 -24.32 7.95
CA GLU A 245 2.60 -25.38 8.48
C GLU A 245 1.26 -24.80 8.98
N ILE A 246 0.15 -25.48 8.66
CA ILE A 246 -1.14 -25.22 9.32
C ILE A 246 -1.34 -26.29 10.40
N ASN A 247 -1.03 -25.92 11.64
CA ASN A 247 -1.45 -26.71 12.78
C ASN A 247 -2.97 -26.67 12.94
N THR A 248 -3.57 -27.77 13.41
CA THR A 248 -5.02 -27.88 13.64
C THR A 248 -5.57 -26.80 14.57
N ILE A 249 -4.74 -26.29 15.50
CA ILE A 249 -5.07 -25.17 16.39
C ILE A 249 -5.17 -23.85 15.62
N ASN A 250 -4.31 -23.63 14.62
CA ASN A 250 -4.24 -22.39 13.86
C ASN A 250 -5.21 -22.37 12.67
N MET A 251 -5.91 -23.47 12.37
CA MET A 251 -6.86 -23.57 11.26
C MET A 251 -7.98 -22.51 11.37
N TRP A 252 -8.50 -22.26 12.58
CA TRP A 252 -9.52 -21.23 12.80
C TRP A 252 -8.99 -19.82 12.55
N MET A 253 -7.74 -19.55 12.93
CA MET A 253 -7.08 -18.27 12.66
C MET A 253 -6.81 -18.08 11.16
N TRP A 254 -6.45 -19.17 10.47
CA TRP A 254 -6.25 -19.15 9.02
C TRP A 254 -7.55 -18.84 8.27
N ILE A 255 -8.67 -19.43 8.69
CA ILE A 255 -10.01 -19.12 8.14
C ILE A 255 -10.40 -17.68 8.47
N ASP A 256 -10.15 -17.23 9.70
CA ASP A 256 -10.42 -15.84 10.11
C ASP A 256 -9.65 -14.84 9.23
N TYR A 257 -8.36 -15.08 8.97
CA TYR A 257 -7.58 -14.27 8.04
C TYR A 257 -8.13 -14.31 6.61
N ALA A 258 -8.53 -15.48 6.11
CA ALA A 258 -9.15 -15.59 4.79
C ALA A 258 -10.42 -14.72 4.69
N LEU A 259 -11.28 -14.76 5.72
CA LEU A 259 -12.49 -13.94 5.78
C LEU A 259 -12.16 -12.45 5.93
N LEU A 260 -11.21 -12.11 6.79
CA LEU A 260 -10.77 -10.75 7.03
C LEU A 260 -10.25 -10.09 5.74
N TYR A 261 -9.37 -10.77 4.99
CA TYR A 261 -8.84 -10.22 3.75
C TYR A 261 -9.83 -10.27 2.58
N THR A 262 -10.86 -11.13 2.65
CA THR A 262 -11.92 -11.16 1.62
C THR A 262 -12.94 -10.05 1.83
N PHE A 263 -13.43 -9.88 3.06
CA PHE A 263 -14.48 -8.92 3.37
C PHE A 263 -13.96 -7.56 3.82
N GLY A 264 -12.74 -7.48 4.33
CA GLY A 264 -12.11 -6.26 4.83
C GLY A 264 -11.89 -5.17 3.77
N PRO A 265 -11.45 -5.49 2.54
CA PRO A 265 -11.27 -4.48 1.49
C PRO A 265 -12.58 -3.86 0.96
N ILE A 266 -13.71 -4.54 1.15
CA ILE A 266 -15.02 -4.12 0.63
C ILE A 266 -15.51 -2.81 1.26
N PRO A 267 -15.55 -2.65 2.60
CA PRO A 267 -15.95 -1.39 3.24
C PRO A 267 -14.84 -0.34 3.24
N LEU A 268 -13.70 -0.53 2.54
CA LEU A 268 -12.68 0.52 2.50
C LEU A 268 -13.15 1.70 1.64
N PRO A 269 -13.12 2.93 2.19
CA PRO A 269 -13.48 4.15 1.45
C PRO A 269 -12.76 4.30 0.12
N ALA A 270 -11.44 4.09 0.12
CA ALA A 270 -10.57 4.25 -1.04
C ALA A 270 -10.95 3.32 -2.20
N THR A 271 -11.28 2.07 -1.90
CA THR A 271 -11.69 1.06 -2.90
C THR A 271 -13.08 1.40 -3.45
N MET A 272 -14.03 1.74 -2.56
CA MET A 272 -15.39 2.04 -2.98
C MET A 272 -15.48 3.32 -3.83
N GLN A 273 -14.66 4.34 -3.52
CA GLN A 273 -14.59 5.58 -4.29
C GLN A 273 -14.17 5.32 -5.75
N ARG A 274 -13.26 4.37 -5.99
CA ARG A 274 -12.85 3.96 -7.34
C ARG A 274 -13.96 3.25 -8.11
N PHE A 275 -14.72 2.38 -7.44
CA PHE A 275 -15.90 1.76 -8.06
C PHE A 275 -16.97 2.80 -8.42
N LEU A 276 -17.19 3.80 -7.57
CA LEU A 276 -18.14 4.89 -7.82
C LEU A 276 -17.69 5.86 -8.92
N SER A 277 -16.37 5.97 -9.14
CA SER A 277 -15.79 6.81 -10.20
C SER A 277 -15.91 6.19 -11.60
N ALA A 278 -16.31 4.91 -11.69
CA ALA A 278 -16.49 4.21 -12.95
C ALA A 278 -17.64 4.80 -13.80
N LYS A 279 -17.50 4.75 -15.14
CA LYS A 279 -18.55 5.22 -16.07
C LYS A 279 -19.90 4.53 -15.90
N THR A 280 -19.88 3.22 -15.65
CA THR A 280 -21.09 2.41 -15.54
C THR A 280 -20.94 1.36 -14.45
N ALA A 281 -22.07 0.84 -13.95
CA ALA A 281 -22.08 -0.25 -12.98
C ALA A 281 -21.37 -1.52 -13.50
N LYS A 282 -21.44 -1.81 -14.81
CA LYS A 282 -20.69 -2.92 -15.41
C LYS A 282 -19.18 -2.66 -15.34
N HIS A 283 -18.75 -1.43 -15.61
CA HIS A 283 -17.33 -1.06 -15.50
C HIS A 283 -16.84 -1.16 -14.06
N ALA A 284 -17.64 -0.78 -13.06
CA ALA A 284 -17.29 -0.94 -11.64
C ALA A 284 -16.99 -2.41 -11.27
N ALA A 285 -17.80 -3.35 -11.77
CA ALA A 285 -17.56 -4.78 -11.55
C ALA A 285 -16.28 -5.28 -12.26
N VAL A 286 -16.07 -4.87 -13.51
CA VAL A 286 -14.85 -5.22 -14.27
C VAL A 286 -13.60 -4.67 -13.58
N ILE A 287 -13.68 -3.44 -13.08
CA ILE A 287 -12.61 -2.77 -12.34
C ILE A 287 -12.20 -3.61 -11.12
N GLY A 288 -13.17 -4.12 -10.34
CA GLY A 288 -12.88 -4.97 -9.18
C GLY A 288 -12.20 -6.29 -9.53
N TRP A 289 -12.70 -7.02 -10.54
CA TRP A 289 -12.13 -8.32 -10.92
C TRP A 289 -10.76 -8.22 -11.59
N VAL A 290 -10.61 -7.29 -12.54
CA VAL A 290 -9.33 -7.13 -13.26
C VAL A 290 -8.29 -6.45 -12.35
N GLY A 291 -8.68 -5.47 -11.54
CA GLY A 291 -7.80 -4.86 -10.54
C GLY A 291 -7.28 -5.88 -9.53
N GLY A 292 -8.17 -6.68 -8.94
CA GLY A 292 -7.77 -7.76 -8.02
C GLY A 292 -6.89 -8.82 -8.68
N PHE A 293 -7.03 -9.07 -9.98
CA PHE A 293 -6.15 -10.00 -10.69
C PHE A 293 -4.74 -9.44 -10.86
N ILE A 294 -4.61 -8.11 -11.02
CA ILE A 294 -3.31 -7.45 -11.02
C ILE A 294 -2.67 -7.53 -9.62
N ASP A 295 -3.46 -7.31 -8.56
CA ASP A 295 -2.98 -7.51 -7.17
C ASP A 295 -2.49 -8.95 -6.94
N LEU A 296 -3.17 -9.95 -7.53
CA LEU A 296 -2.75 -11.34 -7.46
C LEU A 296 -1.34 -11.54 -8.04
N ILE A 297 -1.06 -10.93 -9.20
CA ILE A 297 0.24 -11.05 -9.89
C ILE A 297 1.34 -10.34 -9.09
N ILE A 298 1.10 -9.11 -8.66
CA ILE A 298 2.12 -8.32 -7.93
C ILE A 298 2.32 -8.89 -6.51
N GLY A 299 1.26 -9.38 -5.88
CA GLY A 299 1.33 -10.10 -4.61
C GLY A 299 2.14 -11.39 -4.71
N ALA A 300 1.94 -12.18 -5.77
CA ALA A 300 2.77 -13.36 -6.03
C ALA A 300 4.25 -13.00 -6.24
N ALA A 301 4.53 -11.88 -6.91
CA ALA A 301 5.87 -11.36 -7.10
C ALA A 301 6.52 -10.94 -5.75
N ALA A 302 5.78 -10.28 -4.85
CA ALA A 302 6.25 -9.95 -3.51
C ALA A 302 6.49 -11.20 -2.63
N ILE A 303 5.60 -12.20 -2.70
CA ILE A 303 5.79 -13.50 -2.05
C ILE A 303 7.08 -14.15 -2.54
N GLY A 304 7.31 -14.18 -3.86
CA GLY A 304 8.54 -14.70 -4.45
C GLY A 304 9.79 -14.00 -3.91
N MET A 305 9.75 -12.68 -3.74
CA MET A 305 10.85 -11.92 -3.13
C MET A 305 11.07 -12.30 -1.65
N GLY A 306 10.00 -12.55 -0.88
CA GLY A 306 10.11 -13.07 0.48
C GLY A 306 10.76 -14.46 0.56
N ILE A 307 10.43 -15.35 -0.40
CA ILE A 307 11.06 -16.68 -0.53
C ILE A 307 12.55 -16.54 -0.87
N ILE A 308 12.91 -15.63 -1.77
CA ILE A 308 14.31 -15.35 -2.11
C ILE A 308 15.07 -14.89 -0.86
N GLY A 309 14.46 -14.02 -0.06
CA GLY A 309 15.05 -13.56 1.20
C GLY A 309 15.28 -14.69 2.22
N LEU A 310 14.33 -15.61 2.37
CA LEU A 310 14.51 -16.80 3.21
C LEU A 310 15.58 -17.77 2.71
N SER A 311 15.76 -17.82 1.39
CA SER A 311 16.70 -18.74 0.75
C SER A 311 18.11 -18.16 0.63
N ALA A 312 18.29 -16.91 1.05
CA ALA A 312 19.56 -16.22 0.99
C ALA A 312 20.40 -16.52 2.23
N ASP A 313 21.66 -16.88 2.03
CA ASP A 313 22.66 -16.93 3.10
C ASP A 313 23.15 -15.51 3.40
N TRP A 314 22.46 -14.85 4.33
CA TRP A 314 22.75 -13.47 4.76
C TRP A 314 24.14 -13.30 5.38
N SER A 315 24.77 -14.37 5.85
CA SER A 315 26.16 -14.34 6.34
C SER A 315 27.17 -13.96 5.24
N LYS A 316 26.79 -14.19 3.98
CA LYS A 316 27.60 -13.87 2.79
C LYS A 316 27.20 -12.55 2.12
N THR A 317 26.17 -11.87 2.62
CA THR A 317 25.74 -10.57 2.11
C THR A 317 26.37 -9.46 2.95
N GLU A 318 26.26 -8.22 2.47
CA GLU A 318 26.75 -7.05 3.21
C GLU A 318 26.01 -6.83 4.54
N LEU A 319 24.83 -7.44 4.73
CA LEU A 319 24.09 -7.38 5.99
C LEU A 319 24.71 -8.27 7.08
N CYS A 320 25.38 -9.37 6.72
CA CYS A 320 26.02 -10.38 7.58
C CYS A 320 25.12 -11.12 8.59
N GLU A 321 23.90 -10.66 8.86
CA GLU A 321 22.97 -11.26 9.81
C GLU A 321 21.61 -11.49 9.14
N ASP A 322 20.94 -12.58 9.52
CA ASP A 322 19.62 -12.94 8.98
C ASP A 322 18.54 -11.97 9.50
N PRO A 323 17.77 -11.29 8.63
CA PRO A 323 16.65 -10.44 9.02
C PRO A 323 15.65 -11.12 9.95
N VAL A 324 15.48 -12.44 9.83
CA VAL A 324 14.59 -13.22 10.70
C VAL A 324 15.16 -13.33 12.11
N ALA A 325 16.47 -13.53 12.25
CA ALA A 325 17.15 -13.59 13.55
C ALA A 325 17.13 -12.23 14.27
N MET A 326 17.22 -11.14 13.50
CA MET A 326 17.13 -9.76 14.01
C MET A 326 15.70 -9.34 14.41
N GLY A 327 14.68 -10.15 14.11
CA GLY A 327 13.27 -9.75 14.29
C GLY A 327 12.84 -8.61 13.35
N GLN A 328 13.48 -8.50 12.19
CA GLN A 328 13.24 -7.47 11.17
C GLN A 328 12.58 -8.05 9.91
N GLN A 329 11.70 -9.04 10.05
CA GLN A 329 11.00 -9.67 8.93
C GLN A 329 10.17 -8.66 8.10
N ALA A 330 9.64 -7.62 8.73
CA ALA A 330 8.93 -6.53 8.06
C ALA A 330 9.79 -5.76 7.03
N MET A 331 11.12 -5.84 7.14
CA MET A 331 12.08 -5.23 6.23
C MET A 331 12.64 -6.22 5.20
N MET A 332 12.11 -7.45 5.14
CA MET A 332 12.63 -8.46 4.22
C MET A 332 12.57 -8.00 2.76
N LEU A 333 11.42 -7.49 2.30
CA LEU A 333 11.29 -7.03 0.92
C LEU A 333 12.32 -5.95 0.55
N PRO A 334 12.46 -4.84 1.30
CA PRO A 334 13.48 -3.85 0.98
C PRO A 334 14.91 -4.37 1.15
N TYR A 335 15.19 -5.28 2.08
CA TYR A 335 16.51 -5.90 2.21
C TYR A 335 16.87 -6.79 1.02
N VAL A 336 15.94 -7.59 0.52
CA VAL A 336 16.14 -8.40 -0.68
C VAL A 336 16.43 -7.51 -1.88
N ILE A 337 15.66 -6.42 -2.05
CA ILE A 337 15.89 -5.48 -3.16
C ILE A 337 17.25 -4.79 -3.01
N TYR A 338 17.63 -4.37 -1.80
CA TYR A 338 18.85 -3.61 -1.57
C TYR A 338 20.12 -4.45 -1.65
N TYR A 339 20.17 -5.56 -0.92
CA TYR A 339 21.39 -6.36 -0.71
C TYR A 339 21.60 -7.48 -1.72
N LEU A 340 20.54 -7.94 -2.39
CA LEU A 340 20.62 -9.05 -3.36
C LEU A 340 20.56 -8.59 -4.82
N THR A 341 20.49 -7.29 -5.09
CA THR A 341 20.51 -6.75 -6.45
C THR A 341 21.60 -5.69 -6.65
N PRO A 342 22.10 -5.50 -7.89
CA PRO A 342 23.05 -4.44 -8.16
C PRO A 342 22.49 -3.05 -7.83
N TYR A 343 23.36 -2.10 -7.47
CA TYR A 343 22.97 -0.75 -7.05
C TYR A 343 21.95 -0.04 -7.97
N ALA A 344 22.13 -0.10 -9.28
CA ALA A 344 21.19 0.53 -10.21
C ALA A 344 19.78 -0.11 -10.17
N VAL A 345 19.72 -1.43 -9.96
CA VAL A 345 18.47 -2.20 -9.87
C VAL A 345 17.81 -1.98 -8.52
N SER A 346 18.58 -1.87 -7.43
CA SER A 346 18.02 -1.61 -6.11
C SER A 346 17.36 -0.23 -6.02
N VAL A 347 17.94 0.80 -6.66
CA VAL A 347 17.33 2.13 -6.77
C VAL A 347 15.99 2.07 -7.49
N VAL A 348 15.91 1.37 -8.62
CA VAL A 348 14.66 1.21 -9.37
C VAL A 348 13.64 0.39 -8.58
N GLY A 349 14.07 -0.69 -7.93
CA GLY A 349 13.23 -1.58 -7.15
C GLY A 349 12.63 -0.93 -5.90
N LEU A 350 13.44 -0.22 -5.13
CA LEU A 350 12.97 0.52 -3.95
C LEU A 350 12.17 1.75 -4.33
N GLY A 351 12.50 2.40 -5.45
CA GLY A 351 11.65 3.44 -6.05
C GLY A 351 10.28 2.90 -6.47
N ALA A 352 10.23 1.71 -7.06
CA ALA A 352 8.99 1.01 -7.40
C ALA A 352 8.17 0.65 -6.16
N LEU A 353 8.81 0.10 -5.12
CA LEU A 353 8.15 -0.15 -3.83
C LEU A 353 7.61 1.15 -3.22
N ALA A 354 8.39 2.24 -3.30
CA ALA A 354 7.96 3.54 -2.83
C ALA A 354 6.75 4.08 -3.59
N ALA A 355 6.72 3.92 -4.92
CA ALA A 355 5.59 4.25 -5.79
C ALA A 355 4.31 3.54 -5.34
N ALA A 356 4.41 2.21 -5.17
CA ALA A 356 3.31 1.33 -4.79
C ALA A 356 2.67 1.73 -3.45
N VAL A 357 3.52 2.15 -2.53
CA VAL A 357 3.12 2.55 -1.19
C VAL A 357 2.53 3.97 -1.21
N MET A 358 3.13 4.89 -1.97
CA MET A 358 2.66 6.26 -2.10
C MET A 358 1.23 6.33 -2.66
N SER A 359 0.93 5.51 -3.68
CA SER A 359 -0.40 5.32 -4.29
C SER A 359 -1.47 4.75 -3.34
N SER A 360 -1.04 4.19 -2.20
CA SER A 360 -1.97 3.68 -1.19
C SER A 360 -2.27 4.75 -0.14
N VAL A 361 -1.30 5.64 0.13
CA VAL A 361 -1.43 6.72 1.12
C VAL A 361 -2.31 7.85 0.58
N ASP A 362 -2.08 8.30 -0.66
CA ASP A 362 -2.91 9.33 -1.29
C ASP A 362 -4.38 8.93 -1.40
N SER A 363 -4.63 7.66 -1.71
CA SER A 363 -5.93 7.03 -1.77
C SER A 363 -6.67 7.13 -0.45
N ALA A 364 -6.01 6.73 0.63
CA ALA A 364 -6.58 6.77 1.97
C ALA A 364 -6.85 8.22 2.40
N VAL A 365 -5.90 9.12 2.12
CA VAL A 365 -6.05 10.56 2.43
C VAL A 365 -7.22 11.17 1.66
N LEU A 366 -7.30 10.95 0.35
CA LEU A 366 -8.35 11.46 -0.52
C LEU A 366 -9.73 10.91 -0.14
N SER A 367 -9.83 9.61 0.17
CA SER A 367 -11.10 8.99 0.53
C SER A 367 -11.59 9.45 1.89
N SER A 368 -10.70 9.48 2.88
CA SER A 368 -11.01 10.00 4.21
C SER A 368 -11.43 11.47 4.17
N SER A 369 -10.72 12.32 3.42
CA SER A 369 -11.06 13.75 3.30
C SER A 369 -12.40 13.96 2.57
N SER A 370 -12.66 13.19 1.53
CA SER A 370 -13.91 13.26 0.76
C SER A 370 -15.11 12.85 1.60
N MET A 371 -14.98 11.74 2.34
CA MET A 371 -16.03 11.29 3.25
C MET A 371 -16.24 12.24 4.42
N PHE A 372 -15.18 12.80 5.01
CA PHE A 372 -15.31 13.81 6.06
C PHE A 372 -16.10 15.02 5.57
N THR A 373 -15.73 15.54 4.40
CA THR A 373 -16.36 16.73 3.82
C THR A 373 -17.84 16.48 3.48
N HIS A 374 -18.14 15.33 2.86
CA HIS A 374 -19.49 15.00 2.43
C HIS A 374 -20.42 14.59 3.58
N ASN A 375 -19.95 13.69 4.45
CA ASN A 375 -20.81 13.05 5.45
C ASN A 375 -20.88 13.83 6.76
N ILE A 376 -19.77 14.45 7.19
CA ILE A 376 -19.70 15.22 8.44
C ILE A 376 -19.93 16.70 8.16
N PHE A 377 -19.01 17.34 7.43
CA PHE A 377 -18.98 18.80 7.36
C PHE A 377 -20.28 19.38 6.79
N LYS A 378 -20.74 18.86 5.65
CA LYS A 378 -22.02 19.27 5.04
C LYS A 378 -23.20 19.04 5.98
N THR A 379 -23.25 17.89 6.64
CA THR A 379 -24.30 17.55 7.61
C THR A 379 -24.35 18.54 8.77
N PHE A 380 -23.21 18.84 9.39
CA PHE A 380 -23.13 19.80 10.50
C PHE A 380 -23.47 21.22 10.06
N TYR A 381 -23.01 21.63 8.88
CA TYR A 381 -23.32 22.94 8.31
C TYR A 381 -24.83 23.11 8.07
N GLU A 382 -25.49 22.13 7.47
CA GLU A 382 -26.95 22.13 7.26
C GLU A 382 -27.73 22.14 8.59
N LEU A 383 -27.28 21.37 9.58
CA LEU A 383 -27.92 21.32 10.91
C LEU A 383 -27.76 22.63 11.68
N SER A 384 -26.61 23.29 11.53
CA SER A 384 -26.35 24.61 12.14
C SER A 384 -27.23 25.68 11.51
N ASN A 385 -27.36 25.69 10.17
CA ASN A 385 -28.19 26.66 9.46
C ASN A 385 -29.70 26.44 9.64
N ARG A 386 -30.17 25.23 9.98
CA ARG A 386 -31.58 25.00 10.34
C ARG A 386 -31.97 25.50 11.75
N LYS A 387 -30.99 25.81 12.60
CA LYS A 387 -31.22 26.37 13.94
C LYS A 387 -31.17 27.90 13.99
N ARG A 388 -30.79 28.55 12.89
CA ARG A 388 -31.01 29.98 12.63
C ARG A 388 -32.28 30.15 11.82
#